data_AF-A0A662RVP1-F1
#
_entry.id   AF-A0A662RVP1-F1
#
_cell.length_a   1.000
_cell.length_b   1.000
_cell.length_c   1.000
_cell.angle_alpha   90.00
_cell.angle_beta   90.00
_cell.angle_gamma   90.00
#
_symmetry.space_group_name_H-M   'P 1'
#
loop_
_entity.id
_entity.type
_entity.pdbx_description
1 polymer ?
#
loop_
_entity_poly.entity_id
_entity_poly.type
_entity_poly.pdbx_seq_one_letter_code
_entity_poly.pdbx_strand_id
1 'polypeptide(L)' 'FVGSTYSAIVDAPLTNVISNSASSTDNGEGSLIKVLAWYDNEWGYCCRVLDMVKIISGKL' A
#
# COMPACT_ATOMS: atom_id res chain seq x y z
N PHE A 1 10.05 4.88 7.43
CA PHE A 1 9.54 6.23 7.73
C PHE A 1 9.15 6.29 9.20
N VAL A 2 10.14 6.42 10.09
CA VAL A 2 9.87 6.40 11.55
C VAL A 2 9.03 7.63 11.94
N GLY A 3 7.96 7.42 12.69
CA GLY A 3 7.04 8.48 13.15
C GLY A 3 5.99 8.92 12.13
N SER A 4 5.88 8.25 10.98
CA SER A 4 4.86 8.57 9.98
C SER A 4 3.46 8.24 10.47
N THR A 5 2.52 9.19 10.37
CA THR A 5 1.11 8.98 10.71
C THR A 5 0.31 8.29 9.61
N TYR A 6 0.85 8.14 8.40
CA TYR A 6 0.21 7.44 7.29
C TYR A 6 0.23 5.93 7.48
N SER A 7 -0.87 5.25 7.09
CA SER A 7 -0.98 3.78 7.15
C SER A 7 -0.13 3.07 6.11
N ALA A 8 0.19 3.76 5.00
CA ALA A 8 1.04 3.27 3.94
C ALA A 8 1.58 4.46 3.14
N ILE A 9 2.85 4.39 2.74
CA ILE A 9 3.54 5.34 1.87
C ILE A 9 4.00 4.55 0.66
N VAL A 10 3.39 4.82 -0.49
CA VAL A 10 3.73 4.14 -1.76
C VAL A 10 5.11 4.61 -2.21
N ASP A 11 5.97 3.64 -2.50
CA ASP A 11 7.31 3.87 -3.02
C ASP A 11 7.25 3.84 -4.55
N ALA A 12 7.13 5.02 -5.15
CA ALA A 12 7.01 5.18 -6.60
C ALA A 12 8.23 4.61 -7.37
N PRO A 13 9.49 4.88 -6.96
CA PRO A 13 10.66 4.25 -7.57
C PRO A 13 10.67 2.72 -7.58
N LEU A 14 10.04 2.06 -6.59
CA LEU A 14 9.98 0.60 -6.49
C LEU A 14 8.71 -0.02 -7.10
N THR A 15 7.82 0.80 -7.65
CA THR A 15 6.62 0.36 -8.36
C THR A 15 6.96 0.07 -9.83
N ASN A 16 6.56 -1.11 -10.34
CA ASN A 16 6.95 -1.54 -11.67
C ASN A 16 5.82 -2.30 -12.41
N VAL A 17 5.86 -2.24 -13.73
CA VAL A 17 5.05 -3.08 -14.62
C VAL A 17 5.89 -4.26 -15.09
N ILE A 18 5.45 -5.47 -14.73
CA ILE A 18 6.05 -6.74 -15.11
C ILE A 18 5.32 -7.24 -16.36
N SER A 19 6.04 -7.35 -17.47
CA SER A 19 5.52 -7.99 -18.68
C SER A 19 5.58 -9.51 -18.55
N ASN A 20 4.48 -10.19 -18.86
CA ASN A 20 4.45 -11.65 -18.88
C ASN A 20 5.12 -12.13 -20.17
N SER A 21 6.36 -12.63 -20.10
CA SER A 21 7.08 -13.19 -21.26
C SER A 21 6.66 -14.62 -21.63
N ALA A 22 5.54 -15.13 -21.07
CA ALA A 22 5.15 -16.54 -21.18
C ALA A 22 4.49 -16.92 -22.52
N SER A 23 4.25 -15.97 -23.41
CA SER A 23 3.47 -16.19 -24.62
C SER A 23 4.17 -15.55 -25.82
N SER A 24 4.72 -16.39 -26.70
CA SER A 24 5.19 -15.99 -28.04
C SER A 24 4.05 -15.58 -28.99
N THR A 25 2.82 -15.44 -28.47
CA THR A 25 1.58 -15.19 -29.22
C THR A 25 0.70 -14.12 -28.55
N ASP A 26 1.15 -13.47 -27.46
CA ASP A 26 0.31 -12.49 -26.77
C ASP A 26 0.27 -11.17 -27.54
N ASN A 27 -0.93 -10.82 -28.02
CA ASN A 27 -1.28 -9.51 -28.56
C ASN A 27 -1.36 -8.41 -27.46
N GLY A 28 -0.53 -8.50 -26.42
CA GLY A 28 -0.35 -7.42 -25.42
C GLY A 28 -1.44 -7.29 -24.35
N GLU A 29 -2.27 -8.29 -24.09
CA GLU A 29 -3.39 -8.17 -23.14
C GLU A 29 -3.03 -8.66 -21.73
N GLY A 30 -2.09 -7.98 -21.07
CA GLY A 30 -1.87 -8.17 -19.63
C GLY A 30 -0.55 -7.65 -19.10
N SER A 31 -0.60 -6.53 -18.38
CA SER A 31 0.53 -5.99 -17.62
C SER A 31 0.32 -6.30 -16.13
N LEU A 32 1.16 -7.15 -15.53
CA LEU A 32 1.14 -7.37 -14.08
C LEU A 32 1.83 -6.18 -13.40
N ILE A 33 1.19 -5.54 -12.42
CA ILE A 33 1.77 -4.37 -11.75
C ILE A 33 2.19 -4.75 -10.32
N LYS A 34 3.46 -4.49 -10.00
CA LYS A 34 4.00 -4.55 -8.63
C LYS A 34 3.97 -3.16 -8.04
N VAL A 35 3.15 -2.93 -7.02
CA VAL A 35 3.16 -1.71 -6.20
C VAL A 35 3.80 -2.01 -4.86
N LEU A 36 4.72 -1.16 -4.41
CA LEU A 36 5.37 -1.32 -3.11
C LEU A 36 5.01 -0.13 -2.21
N ALA A 37 4.75 -0.41 -0.95
CA ALA A 37 4.51 0.61 0.06
C ALA A 37 5.19 0.25 1.38
N TRP A 38 5.66 1.28 2.07
CA TRP A 38 6.22 1.18 3.41
C TRP A 38 5.25 1.75 4.44
N TYR A 39 5.32 1.27 5.67
CA TYR A 39 4.63 1.89 6.79
C TYR A 39 5.47 1.75 8.05
N ASP A 40 5.22 2.65 9.01
CA ASP A 40 5.71 2.50 10.36
C ASP A 40 4.77 1.54 11.11
N ASN A 41 5.29 0.35 11.44
CA ASN A 41 4.51 -0.70 12.09
C ASN A 41 4.12 -0.35 13.53
N GLU A 42 4.82 0.58 14.18
CA GLU A 42 4.49 1.04 15.53
C GLU A 42 3.59 2.29 15.44
N TRP A 43 4.06 3.33 14.77
CA TRP A 43 3.42 4.65 14.81
C TRP A 43 2.16 4.74 13.94
N GLY A 44 2.26 4.27 12.69
CA GLY A 44 1.15 4.32 11.74
C GLY A 44 -0.02 3.46 12.20
N TYR A 45 0.27 2.28 12.77
CA TYR A 45 -0.73 1.41 13.36
C TYR A 45 -1.40 2.04 14.59
N CYS A 46 -0.62 2.58 15.53
CA CYS A 46 -1.17 3.24 16.72
C CYS A 46 -2.08 4.43 16.36
N CYS A 47 -1.73 5.20 15.32
CA CYS A 47 -2.58 6.26 14.82
C CYS A 47 -3.94 5.73 14.31
N ARG A 48 -3.99 4.57 13.63
CA ARG A 48 -5.25 3.95 13.20
C ARG A 48 -6.10 3.42 14.34
N VAL A 49 -5.46 2.90 15.39
CA VAL A 49 -6.16 2.51 16.62
C VAL A 49 -6.82 3.73 17.26
N LEU A 50 -6.12 4.86 17.36
CA LEU A 50 -6.68 6.10 17.90
C LEU A 50 -7.87 6.61 17.06
N ASP A 51 -7.75 6.58 15.73
CA ASP A 51 -8.83 6.96 14.83
C ASP A 51 -10.07 6.06 15.03
N MET A 52 -9.86 4.75 15.20
CA MET A 52 -10.95 3.80 15.50
C MET A 52 -11.63 4.10 16.84
N VAL A 53 -10.86 4.42 17.88
CA VAL A 53 -11.41 4.81 19.19
C VAL A 53 -12.28 6.06 19.07
N LYS A 54 -11.86 7.07 18.31
CA LYS A 54 -12.68 8.28 18.07
C LYS A 54 -13.99 7.95 17.35
N ILE A 55 -13.94 7.05 16.36
CA ILE A 55 -15.15 6.60 15.65
C ILE A 55 -16.11 5.88 16.58
N ILE A 56 -15.62 5.01 17.46
CA ILE A 56 -16.44 4.28 18.42
C ILE A 56 -17.01 5.24 19.48
N SER A 57 -16.17 6.14 20.00
CA SER A 57 -16.57 7.13 21.00
C SER A 57 -17.60 8.13 20.49
N GLY A 58 -17.63 8.43 19.18
CA GLY A 58 -18.66 9.28 18.58
C GLY A 58 -19.94 8.51 18.20
N LYS A 59 -19.96 7.18 18.36
CA LYS A 59 -21.11 6.30 18.11
C LYS A 59 -21.79 5.81 19.40
N LEU A 60 -21.15 6.00 20.54
CA LEU A 60 -21.70 5.83 21.89
C LEU A 60 -22.20 7.19 22.41
#